data_AF-A0A022RKP3-F1
#
_entry.id   AF-A0A022RKP3-F1
#
_cell.length_a   1.000
_cell.length_b   1.000
_cell.length_c   1.000
_cell.angle_alpha   90.00
_cell.angle_beta   90.00
_cell.angle_gamma   90.00
#
_symmetry.space_group_name_H-M   'P 1'
#
loop_
_entity.id
_entity.type
_entity.pdbx_description
1 polymer ?
#
loop_
_entity_poly.entity_id
_entity_poly.type
_entity_poly.pdbx_seq_one_letter_code
_entity_poly.pdbx_strand_id
1 'polypeptide(L)'
;MGTRKVKLAVMIKNPSNDVELLIVKQTPPPKFNDPEYDSYEDSDLWDLPSQQLSLLDSPLIISSSLVQIEADDDSSLELLNQFDFDSAVNQVLGQVGFEKDTKARWKFSKVVEEPEFGPGIPFKTIYIVGELEPRDFNLKEWCKWMSTKECADLLVEVKPRNDRIGPLVVVGLMNDSVQCTNLNIPPTLRCQEYPPGVKLIPMRSRTAKPFNTTNLIVFVPGTTYNESSGDNFVASGDALIIDPGCNSTMHKELEQIITVLPCKLLVFVTHHHHDHVDGLSVVQKCNPDASLLAHENTFCRISKDDWSSGYTPVLGSEEICIGGQRLRLVSAPGHTDGHLALLHVTSNTLIVGDHCVGQGSAALDITSGGDMTDYFSTTYKFMDLSPHALIPNAR
;
A
#
# COMPACT_ATOMS: atom_id res chain seq x y z
N MET A 1 26.40 9.42 3.21
CA MET A 1 25.89 8.06 2.92
C MET A 1 24.82 7.77 3.96
N GLY A 2 23.54 7.76 3.58
CA GLY A 2 22.45 7.51 4.53
C GLY A 2 22.59 6.11 5.13
N THR A 3 22.47 5.99 6.45
CA THR A 3 22.39 4.71 7.13
C THR A 3 21.22 3.92 6.55
N ARG A 4 21.45 2.68 6.09
CA ARG A 4 20.38 1.80 5.62
C ARG A 4 19.39 1.62 6.77
N LYS A 5 18.16 2.12 6.61
CA LYS A 5 17.08 1.87 7.58
C LYS A 5 16.59 0.44 7.38
N VAL A 6 16.93 -0.44 8.30
CA VAL A 6 16.42 -1.81 8.33
C VAL A 6 15.51 -1.98 9.54
N LYS A 7 14.29 -2.47 9.34
CA LYS A 7 13.30 -2.73 10.38
C LYS A 7 13.24 -4.23 10.66
N LEU A 8 13.04 -4.59 11.91
CA LEU A 8 12.65 -5.93 12.34
C LEU A 8 11.13 -5.96 12.52
N ALA A 9 10.45 -6.96 11.96
CA ALA A 9 9.07 -7.30 12.25
C ALA A 9 9.02 -8.74 12.79
N VAL A 10 8.27 -8.95 13.87
CA VAL A 10 8.29 -10.21 14.60
C VAL A 10 6.91 -10.87 14.60
N MET A 11 6.83 -12.09 14.09
CA MET A 11 5.65 -12.93 14.09
C MET A 11 5.70 -13.86 15.30
N ILE A 12 5.19 -13.40 16.43
CA ILE A 12 5.15 -14.19 17.68
C ILE A 12 3.93 -15.11 17.61
N LYS A 13 4.14 -16.42 17.58
CA LYS A 13 3.06 -17.42 17.56
C LYS A 13 2.45 -17.61 18.94
N ASN A 14 1.13 -17.82 18.98
CA ASN A 14 0.45 -18.21 20.20
C ASN A 14 0.87 -19.65 20.58
N PRO A 15 1.47 -19.88 21.77
CA PRO A 15 1.90 -21.21 22.19
C PRO A 15 0.75 -22.21 22.39
N SER A 16 -0.48 -21.71 22.58
CA SER A 16 -1.69 -22.52 22.72
C SER A 16 -2.47 -22.70 21.41
N ASN A 17 -2.18 -21.90 20.38
CA ASN A 17 -2.84 -21.96 19.08
C ASN A 17 -1.90 -21.50 17.95
N ASP A 18 -1.26 -22.43 17.26
CA ASP A 18 -0.20 -22.11 16.29
C ASP A 18 -0.67 -21.35 15.03
N VAL A 19 -1.98 -21.23 14.81
CA VAL A 19 -2.56 -20.41 13.73
C VAL A 19 -2.70 -18.93 14.10
N GLU A 20 -2.56 -18.58 15.38
CA GLU A 20 -2.67 -17.21 15.88
C GLU A 20 -1.30 -16.56 16.07
N LEU A 21 -1.27 -15.27 15.82
CA LEU A 21 -0.09 -14.42 15.98
C LEU A 21 -0.41 -13.24 16.87
N LEU A 22 0.62 -12.78 17.59
CA LEU A 22 0.51 -11.60 18.42
C LEU A 22 0.58 -10.35 17.56
N ILE A 23 -0.43 -9.52 17.67
CA ILE A 23 -0.45 -8.20 17.04
C ILE A 23 -0.63 -7.12 18.12
N VAL A 24 -0.12 -5.94 17.81
CA VAL A 24 -0.05 -4.81 18.73
C VAL A 24 -0.74 -3.60 18.11
N LYS A 25 -1.55 -2.95 18.93
CA LYS A 25 -2.18 -1.66 18.62
C LYS A 25 -1.11 -0.60 18.46
N GLN A 26 -1.07 0.01 17.29
CA GLN A 26 -0.14 1.08 16.95
C GLN A 26 -0.57 2.38 17.63
N THR A 27 0.41 3.17 18.04
CA THR A 27 0.15 4.50 18.61
C THR A 27 -0.43 5.40 17.52
N PRO A 28 -1.62 6.01 17.72
CA PRO A 28 -2.18 6.94 16.75
C PRO A 28 -1.29 8.20 16.66
N PRO A 29 -1.40 8.96 15.56
CA PRO A 29 -0.76 10.27 15.45
C PRO A 29 -1.11 11.17 16.65
N PRO A 30 -0.19 12.07 17.07
CA PRO A 30 -0.50 13.03 18.11
C PRO A 30 -1.65 13.93 17.67
N LYS A 31 -2.49 14.32 18.64
CA LYS A 31 -3.58 15.26 18.42
C LYS A 31 -3.06 16.63 18.00
N PHE A 32 -3.84 17.34 17.19
CA PHE A 32 -3.51 18.70 16.73
C PHE A 32 -3.83 19.76 17.79
N ASN A 33 -4.56 19.40 18.86
CA ASN A 33 -5.13 20.32 19.86
C ASN A 33 -6.11 21.31 19.22
N ASP A 34 -6.84 20.84 18.22
CA ASP A 34 -7.87 21.59 17.54
C ASP A 34 -9.17 20.76 17.60
N PRO A 35 -10.25 21.28 18.19
CA PRO A 35 -11.48 20.50 18.40
C PRO A 35 -12.12 19.97 17.11
N GLU A 36 -11.95 20.67 15.99
CA GLU A 36 -12.50 20.26 14.71
C GLU A 36 -11.71 19.08 14.15
N TYR A 37 -10.38 19.22 14.06
CA TYR A 37 -9.52 18.15 13.56
C TYR A 37 -9.49 16.93 14.48
N ASP A 38 -9.44 17.16 15.80
CA ASP A 38 -9.39 16.08 16.79
C ASP A 38 -10.74 15.37 16.97
N SER A 39 -11.81 15.83 16.30
CA SER A 39 -13.11 15.14 16.25
C SER A 39 -13.14 13.98 15.26
N TYR A 40 -12.20 13.96 14.29
CA TYR A 40 -12.03 12.84 13.39
C TYR A 40 -11.21 11.75 14.08
N GLU A 41 -11.91 10.72 14.57
CA GLU A 41 -11.28 9.61 15.27
C GLU A 41 -10.79 8.54 14.29
N ASP A 42 -9.49 8.29 14.36
CA ASP A 42 -8.84 7.21 13.63
C ASP A 42 -9.18 5.87 14.29
N SER A 43 -9.55 4.87 13.50
CA SER A 43 -9.80 3.52 14.04
C SER A 43 -8.48 2.86 14.44
N ASP A 44 -8.56 1.98 15.44
CA ASP A 44 -7.38 1.30 15.97
C ASP A 44 -6.64 0.55 14.86
N LEU A 45 -5.36 0.86 14.69
CA LEU A 45 -4.49 0.15 13.76
C LEU A 45 -3.74 -0.94 14.50
N TRP A 46 -3.87 -2.18 14.06
CA TRP A 46 -3.16 -3.31 14.61
C TRP A 46 -2.16 -3.85 13.60
N ASP A 47 -0.93 -4.08 14.03
CA ASP A 47 0.13 -4.57 13.15
C ASP A 47 1.10 -5.49 13.92
N LEU A 48 2.05 -6.09 13.22
CA LEU A 48 3.12 -6.85 13.86
C LEU A 48 3.99 -5.93 14.75
N PRO A 49 4.43 -6.41 15.92
CA PRO A 49 5.42 -5.69 16.70
C PRO A 49 6.70 -5.55 15.89
N SER A 50 7.26 -4.35 15.89
CA SER A 50 8.40 -4.02 15.03
C SER A 50 9.35 -3.03 15.67
N GLN A 51 10.63 -3.10 15.30
CA GLN A 51 11.67 -2.22 15.84
C GLN A 51 12.71 -1.88 14.78
N GLN A 52 13.25 -0.66 14.83
CA GLN A 52 14.37 -0.27 13.97
C GLN A 52 15.63 -1.05 14.39
N LEU A 53 16.29 -1.71 13.43
CA LEU A 53 17.57 -2.39 13.66
C LEU A 53 18.72 -1.38 13.62
N SER A 54 19.65 -1.57 14.55
CA SER A 54 20.94 -0.87 14.62
C SER A 54 22.03 -1.77 14.06
N LEU A 55 23.02 -1.17 13.38
CA LEU A 55 24.20 -1.90 12.93
C LEU A 55 25.08 -2.26 14.13
N LEU A 56 25.74 -3.41 14.05
CA LEU A 56 26.79 -3.77 15.01
C LEU A 56 28.07 -2.98 14.71
N ASP A 57 28.62 -2.32 15.72
CA ASP A 57 29.86 -1.52 15.60
C ASP A 57 31.09 -2.40 15.29
N SER A 58 31.03 -3.72 15.55
CA SER A 58 32.08 -4.67 15.15
C SER A 58 31.53 -6.10 14.99
N PRO A 59 31.80 -6.82 13.89
CA PRO A 59 31.38 -8.21 13.67
C PRO A 59 32.03 -9.24 14.62
N LEU A 60 32.98 -8.82 15.46
CA LEU A 60 33.86 -9.71 16.22
C LEU A 60 33.39 -10.01 17.66
N ILE A 61 32.20 -9.57 18.06
CA ILE A 61 31.60 -9.92 19.37
C ILE A 61 30.39 -10.85 19.16
N ILE A 62 30.62 -12.03 18.58
CA ILE A 62 29.58 -13.08 18.42
C ILE A 62 29.50 -13.98 19.68
N SER A 63 30.36 -13.76 20.67
CA SER A 63 30.58 -14.73 21.77
C SER A 63 29.48 -14.75 22.86
N SER A 64 28.52 -13.81 22.88
CA SER A 64 27.51 -13.76 23.96
C SER A 64 26.14 -13.23 23.57
N SER A 65 25.73 -13.35 22.29
CA SER A 65 24.36 -13.00 21.90
C SER A 65 23.37 -13.98 22.56
N LEU A 66 22.37 -13.44 23.26
CA LEU A 66 21.34 -14.24 23.95
C LEU A 66 20.24 -14.64 22.96
N VAL A 67 20.01 -13.81 21.94
CA VAL A 67 19.02 -14.02 20.88
C VAL A 67 19.71 -14.68 19.68
N GLN A 68 19.56 -16.00 19.56
CA GLN A 68 19.99 -16.73 18.36
C GLN A 68 18.82 -16.86 17.38
N ILE A 69 19.03 -16.41 16.16
CA ILE A 69 18.06 -16.54 15.06
C ILE A 69 18.53 -17.66 14.14
N GLU A 70 17.73 -18.72 14.06
CA GLU A 70 17.94 -19.82 13.13
C GLU A 70 17.67 -19.35 11.70
N ALA A 71 18.56 -19.63 10.75
CA ALA A 71 18.33 -19.38 9.33
C ALA A 71 18.77 -20.60 8.51
N ASP A 72 18.06 -20.85 7.41
CA ASP A 72 18.22 -22.08 6.62
C ASP A 72 19.38 -21.98 5.59
N ASP A 73 19.97 -20.79 5.39
CA ASP A 73 21.05 -20.54 4.43
C ASP A 73 22.10 -19.53 4.94
N ASP A 74 23.33 -19.65 4.43
CA ASP A 74 24.49 -18.83 4.84
C ASP A 74 24.32 -17.34 4.52
N SER A 75 23.61 -17.00 3.42
CA SER A 75 23.44 -15.60 3.03
C SER A 75 22.51 -14.83 3.98
N SER A 76 21.48 -15.52 4.47
CA SER A 76 20.60 -15.01 5.53
C SER A 76 21.36 -14.84 6.85
N LEU A 77 22.21 -15.81 7.22
CA LEU A 77 23.06 -15.68 8.41
C LEU A 77 24.04 -14.50 8.31
N GLU A 78 24.69 -14.31 7.16
CA GLU A 78 25.57 -13.16 6.91
C GLU A 78 24.82 -11.82 6.99
N LEU A 79 23.56 -11.77 6.56
CA LEU A 79 22.71 -10.59 6.73
C LEU A 79 22.39 -10.33 8.20
N LEU A 80 22.00 -11.36 8.94
CA LEU A 80 21.61 -11.23 10.35
C LEU A 80 22.79 -10.77 11.22
N ASN A 81 24.00 -11.25 10.93
CA ASN A 81 25.23 -10.90 11.64
C ASN A 81 25.64 -9.41 11.51
N GLN A 82 24.92 -8.61 10.73
CA GLN A 82 25.18 -7.17 10.59
C GLN A 82 24.44 -6.32 11.63
N PHE A 83 23.46 -6.88 12.36
CA PHE A 83 22.52 -6.10 13.18
C PHE A 83 22.45 -6.58 14.63
N ASP A 84 22.13 -5.64 15.53
CA ASP A 84 21.90 -5.90 16.96
C ASP A 84 20.47 -6.43 17.19
N PHE A 85 20.32 -7.76 17.07
CA PHE A 85 19.04 -8.43 17.33
C PHE A 85 18.72 -8.58 18.81
N ASP A 86 19.72 -8.62 19.70
CA ASP A 86 19.49 -8.67 21.15
C ASP A 86 18.71 -7.44 21.61
N SER A 87 19.16 -6.24 21.23
CA SER A 87 18.47 -5.00 21.58
C SER A 87 17.10 -4.90 20.92
N ALA A 88 16.99 -5.26 19.63
CA ALA A 88 15.76 -5.12 18.88
C ALA A 88 14.66 -6.08 19.35
N VAL A 89 14.98 -7.36 19.57
CA VAL A 89 14.02 -8.35 20.09
C VAL A 89 13.59 -8.00 21.51
N ASN A 90 14.50 -7.56 22.38
CA ASN A 90 14.14 -7.11 23.72
C ASN A 90 13.17 -5.91 23.71
N GLN A 91 13.33 -4.99 22.77
CA GLN A 91 12.39 -3.87 22.60
C GLN A 91 11.03 -4.34 22.09
N VAL A 92 11.00 -5.27 21.13
CA VAL A 92 9.76 -5.89 20.65
C VAL A 92 9.03 -6.64 21.77
N LEU A 93 9.74 -7.44 22.57
CA LEU A 93 9.16 -8.12 23.73
C LEU A 93 8.59 -7.11 24.73
N GLY A 94 9.28 -5.98 24.95
CA GLY A 94 8.78 -4.88 25.77
C GLY A 94 7.48 -4.25 25.24
N GLN A 95 7.34 -4.10 23.92
CA GLN A 95 6.10 -3.58 23.29
C GLN A 95 4.88 -4.44 23.61
N VAL A 96 5.08 -5.76 23.71
CA VAL A 96 4.01 -6.71 24.02
C VAL A 96 3.89 -7.06 25.51
N GLY A 97 4.68 -6.39 26.36
CA GLY A 97 4.65 -6.56 27.81
C GLY A 97 5.32 -7.83 28.33
N PHE A 98 6.21 -8.45 27.54
CA PHE A 98 6.99 -9.62 27.94
C PHE A 98 8.34 -9.22 28.55
N GLU A 99 8.86 -10.08 29.43
CA GLU A 99 10.13 -9.88 30.12
C GLU A 99 11.32 -10.22 29.20
N LYS A 100 12.50 -9.64 29.48
CA LYS A 100 13.70 -9.83 28.64
C LYS A 100 14.26 -11.25 28.66
N ASP A 101 13.97 -12.02 29.69
CA ASP A 101 14.36 -13.43 29.85
C ASP A 101 13.31 -14.40 29.29
N THR A 102 12.28 -13.89 28.58
CA THR A 102 11.31 -14.72 27.87
C THR A 102 12.05 -15.62 26.89
N LYS A 103 12.01 -16.93 27.17
CA LYS A 103 12.61 -17.95 26.30
C LYS A 103 11.76 -18.15 25.07
N ALA A 104 12.39 -18.01 23.92
CA ALA A 104 11.77 -18.20 22.62
C ALA A 104 12.78 -18.75 21.64
N ARG A 105 12.29 -19.58 20.71
CA ARG A 105 13.04 -19.96 19.52
C ARG A 105 12.73 -18.95 18.42
N TRP A 106 13.76 -18.32 17.87
CA TRP A 106 13.64 -17.34 16.81
C TRP A 106 14.11 -17.95 15.49
N LYS A 107 13.28 -17.85 14.45
CA LYS A 107 13.63 -18.31 13.11
C LYS A 107 13.49 -17.18 12.10
N PHE A 108 14.48 -17.02 11.24
CA PHE A 108 14.40 -16.14 10.08
C PHE A 108 13.29 -16.60 9.13
N SER A 109 12.47 -15.66 8.68
CA SER A 109 11.40 -15.94 7.72
C SER A 109 11.73 -15.40 6.33
N LYS A 110 11.88 -14.09 6.20
CA LYS A 110 12.16 -13.43 4.91
C LYS A 110 12.65 -12.00 5.10
N VAL A 111 13.19 -11.44 4.02
CA VAL A 111 13.48 -10.02 3.89
C VAL A 111 12.58 -9.44 2.81
N VAL A 112 11.86 -8.38 3.14
CA VAL A 112 11.10 -7.61 2.17
C VAL A 112 11.73 -6.24 2.04
N GLU A 113 12.07 -5.86 0.81
CA GLU A 113 12.54 -4.52 0.50
C GLU A 113 11.38 -3.72 -0.07
N GLU A 114 11.13 -2.54 0.51
CA GLU A 114 10.05 -1.68 0.04
C GLU A 114 10.32 -1.25 -1.43
N PRO A 115 9.28 -1.11 -2.26
CA PRO A 115 9.39 -0.40 -3.53
C PRO A 115 9.87 1.05 -3.36
N GLU A 116 10.41 1.63 -4.44
CA GLU A 116 10.88 3.04 -4.47
C GLU A 116 9.69 4.01 -4.56
N PHE A 117 8.86 4.03 -3.53
CA PHE A 117 7.66 4.86 -3.41
C PHE A 117 7.95 6.35 -3.34
N GLY A 118 9.09 6.70 -2.76
CA GLY A 118 9.38 8.04 -2.27
C GLY A 118 10.80 8.52 -2.49
N PRO A 119 11.09 9.76 -2.07
CA PRO A 119 12.41 10.37 -2.23
C PRO A 119 13.49 9.75 -1.33
N GLY A 120 13.08 8.99 -0.31
CA GLY A 120 13.97 8.32 0.62
C GLY A 120 14.58 7.04 0.04
N ILE A 121 15.64 6.55 0.70
CA ILE A 121 16.17 5.21 0.39
C ILE A 121 15.11 4.19 0.84
N PRO A 122 14.69 3.24 -0.01
CA PRO A 122 13.75 2.20 0.38
C PRO A 122 14.26 1.44 1.61
N PHE A 123 13.40 1.25 2.60
CA PHE A 123 13.79 0.50 3.79
C PHE A 123 13.60 -1.00 3.58
N LYS A 124 14.40 -1.78 4.31
CA LYS A 124 14.30 -3.25 4.34
C LYS A 124 13.60 -3.67 5.62
N THR A 125 12.71 -4.65 5.54
CA THR A 125 12.09 -5.27 6.69
C THR A 125 12.52 -6.73 6.77
N ILE A 126 13.17 -7.09 7.87
CA ILE A 126 13.52 -8.47 8.22
C ILE A 126 12.38 -9.03 9.05
N TYR A 127 11.81 -10.13 8.58
CA TYR A 127 10.77 -10.87 9.28
C TYR A 127 11.38 -12.07 10.00
N ILE A 128 11.07 -12.21 11.28
CA ILE A 128 11.39 -13.41 12.06
C ILE A 128 10.12 -13.98 12.68
N VAL A 129 10.11 -15.29 12.91
CA VAL A 129 9.07 -16.00 13.66
C VAL A 129 9.61 -16.29 15.06
N GLY A 130 8.80 -15.97 16.07
CA GLY A 130 9.08 -16.30 17.46
C GLY A 130 8.13 -17.38 17.97
N GLU A 131 8.69 -18.47 18.48
CA GLU A 131 7.93 -19.52 19.17
C GLU A 131 8.27 -19.50 20.65
N LEU A 132 7.33 -19.01 21.46
CA LEU A 132 7.51 -18.88 22.91
C LEU A 132 7.31 -20.24 23.59
N GLU A 133 8.02 -20.47 24.71
CA GLU A 133 7.73 -21.61 25.56
C GLU A 133 6.30 -21.51 26.15
N PRO A 134 5.56 -22.63 26.30
CA PRO A 134 4.20 -22.61 26.85
C PRO A 134 4.17 -22.03 28.26
N ARG A 135 3.46 -20.91 28.43
CA ARG A 135 3.16 -20.24 29.71
C ARG A 135 1.83 -19.50 29.61
N ASP A 136 1.23 -19.19 30.76
CA ASP A 136 0.08 -18.28 30.81
C ASP A 136 0.54 -16.84 30.57
N PHE A 137 0.27 -16.32 29.37
CA PHE A 137 0.56 -14.93 29.02
C PHE A 137 -0.66 -14.05 29.26
N ASN A 138 -0.57 -13.17 30.26
CA ASN A 138 -1.54 -12.09 30.42
C ASN A 138 -1.25 -10.98 29.40
N LEU A 139 -1.95 -11.02 28.27
CA LEU A 139 -1.85 -9.98 27.26
C LEU A 139 -2.28 -8.62 27.82
N LYS A 140 -1.59 -7.58 27.36
CA LYS A 140 -1.97 -6.18 27.63
C LYS A 140 -3.16 -5.79 26.76
N GLU A 141 -3.88 -4.74 27.16
CA GLU A 141 -5.05 -4.24 26.42
C GLU A 141 -4.73 -3.79 24.98
N TRP A 142 -3.47 -3.44 24.71
CA TRP A 142 -2.99 -3.05 23.39
C TRP A 142 -2.39 -4.23 22.59
N CYS A 143 -2.59 -5.46 23.04
CA CYS A 143 -2.15 -6.68 22.36
C CYS A 143 -3.32 -7.66 22.19
N LYS A 144 -3.37 -8.37 21.08
CA LYS A 144 -4.33 -9.45 20.87
C LYS A 144 -3.73 -10.59 20.04
N TRP A 145 -4.23 -11.80 20.26
CA TRP A 145 -4.00 -12.93 19.37
C TRP A 145 -4.98 -12.84 18.22
N MET A 146 -4.49 -12.95 16.98
CA MET A 146 -5.34 -13.02 15.80
C MET A 146 -4.78 -14.02 14.80
N SER A 147 -5.68 -14.79 14.19
CA SER A 147 -5.35 -15.66 13.07
C SER A 147 -5.18 -14.88 11.78
N THR A 148 -4.44 -15.45 10.82
CA THR A 148 -4.29 -14.86 9.48
C THR A 148 -5.64 -14.65 8.79
N LYS A 149 -6.62 -15.52 9.05
CA LYS A 149 -7.97 -15.41 8.49
C LYS A 149 -8.71 -14.19 9.04
N GLU A 150 -8.72 -14.00 10.35
CA GLU A 150 -9.40 -12.83 10.94
C GLU A 150 -8.76 -11.52 10.50
N CYS A 151 -7.42 -11.49 10.37
CA CYS A 151 -6.73 -10.33 9.81
C CYS A 151 -7.14 -10.08 8.34
N ALA A 152 -7.34 -11.13 7.54
CA ALA A 152 -7.76 -10.99 6.14
C ALA A 152 -9.22 -10.52 6.03
N ASP A 153 -10.11 -11.04 6.89
CA ASP A 153 -11.52 -10.63 6.94
C ASP A 153 -11.67 -9.13 7.25
N LEU A 154 -10.78 -8.56 8.07
CA LEU A 154 -10.70 -7.11 8.36
C LEU A 154 -10.19 -6.26 7.18
N LEU A 155 -9.71 -6.85 6.10
CA LEU A 155 -9.22 -6.14 4.90
C LEU A 155 -10.17 -6.26 3.70
N VAL A 156 -11.05 -7.26 3.69
CA VAL A 156 -11.96 -7.52 2.58
C VAL A 156 -13.29 -6.81 2.76
N GLU A 157 -14.00 -6.98 3.88
CA GLU A 157 -15.33 -6.36 4.10
C GLU A 157 -15.28 -5.27 5.18
N VAL A 158 -14.66 -4.17 4.80
CA VAL A 158 -14.32 -3.11 5.73
C VAL A 158 -15.55 -2.25 6.05
N LYS A 159 -15.91 -2.17 7.33
CA LYS A 159 -16.96 -1.27 7.82
C LYS A 159 -16.34 -0.03 8.45
N PRO A 160 -16.97 1.15 8.31
CA PRO A 160 -16.53 2.36 9.02
C PRO A 160 -16.34 2.09 10.51
N ARG A 161 -15.22 2.58 11.08
CA ARG A 161 -14.85 2.46 12.51
C ARG A 161 -14.39 1.08 12.99
N ASN A 162 -14.18 0.12 12.09
CA ASN A 162 -13.56 -1.15 12.46
C ASN A 162 -12.06 -1.01 12.70
N ASP A 163 -11.52 -1.94 13.49
CA ASP A 163 -10.08 -2.15 13.60
C ASP A 163 -9.44 -2.31 12.22
N ARG A 164 -8.32 -1.61 12.01
CA ARG A 164 -7.49 -1.68 10.81
C ARG A 164 -6.35 -2.67 11.02
N ILE A 165 -5.93 -3.31 9.94
CA ILE A 165 -4.74 -4.16 9.91
C ILE A 165 -3.63 -3.45 9.13
N GLY A 166 -2.46 -3.33 9.73
CA GLY A 166 -1.31 -2.66 9.13
C GLY A 166 -0.58 -3.47 8.08
N PRO A 167 0.31 -2.82 7.31
CA PRO A 167 0.99 -3.43 6.19
C PRO A 167 2.01 -4.52 6.58
N LEU A 168 2.58 -4.53 7.79
CA LEU A 168 3.54 -5.58 8.16
C LEU A 168 2.85 -6.94 8.29
N VAL A 169 1.62 -6.98 8.81
CA VAL A 169 0.78 -8.19 8.81
C VAL A 169 0.51 -8.65 7.37
N VAL A 170 0.09 -7.76 6.47
CA VAL A 170 -0.27 -8.13 5.08
C VAL A 170 0.96 -8.62 4.32
N VAL A 171 2.03 -7.84 4.32
CA VAL A 171 3.28 -8.14 3.61
C VAL A 171 4.00 -9.35 4.22
N GLY A 172 3.95 -9.49 5.55
CA GLY A 172 4.57 -10.59 6.28
C GLY A 172 3.86 -11.92 6.07
N LEU A 173 2.53 -11.95 6.10
CA LEU A 173 1.75 -13.19 6.26
C LEU A 173 0.82 -13.51 5.10
N MET A 174 0.25 -12.48 4.46
CA MET A 174 -0.87 -12.67 3.52
C MET A 174 -0.41 -12.74 2.08
N ASN A 175 0.59 -11.94 1.70
CA ASN A 175 1.03 -11.88 0.29
C ASN A 175 1.59 -13.22 -0.23
N ASP A 176 2.06 -14.11 0.65
CA ASP A 176 2.55 -15.44 0.27
C ASP A 176 1.45 -16.52 0.27
N SER A 177 0.33 -16.28 0.96
CA SER A 177 -0.73 -17.27 1.23
C SER A 177 -2.04 -17.02 0.49
N VAL A 178 -2.35 -15.75 0.22
CA VAL A 178 -3.48 -15.37 -0.64
C VAL A 178 -3.04 -15.60 -2.08
N GLN A 179 -3.76 -16.44 -2.81
CA GLN A 179 -3.64 -16.58 -4.27
C GLN A 179 -4.09 -15.27 -4.94
N CYS A 180 -3.37 -14.17 -4.71
CA CYS A 180 -3.52 -12.98 -5.51
C CYS A 180 -3.08 -13.35 -6.91
N THR A 181 -3.92 -13.06 -7.91
CA THR A 181 -3.61 -13.30 -9.31
C THR A 181 -2.18 -12.85 -9.57
N ASN A 182 -1.30 -13.82 -9.86
CA ASN A 182 0.11 -13.58 -10.13
C ASN A 182 0.21 -12.81 -11.43
N LEU A 183 -0.01 -11.49 -11.35
CA LEU A 183 0.55 -10.55 -12.30
C LEU A 183 2.05 -10.84 -12.27
N ASN A 184 2.54 -11.44 -13.34
CA ASN A 184 3.95 -11.69 -13.54
C ASN A 184 4.62 -10.33 -13.81
N ILE A 185 4.71 -9.52 -12.76
CA ILE A 185 5.37 -8.23 -12.79
C ILE A 185 6.85 -8.48 -13.12
N PRO A 186 7.44 -7.69 -14.02
CA PRO A 186 8.84 -7.85 -14.40
C PRO A 186 9.74 -7.93 -13.14
N PRO A 187 10.71 -8.86 -13.06
CA PRO A 187 11.58 -9.00 -11.88
C PRO A 187 12.39 -7.74 -11.54
N THR A 188 12.52 -6.82 -12.50
CA THR A 188 13.16 -5.51 -12.34
C THR A 188 12.32 -4.52 -11.55
N LEU A 189 11.01 -4.75 -11.45
CA LEU A 189 10.09 -3.92 -10.70
C LEU A 189 9.75 -4.55 -9.36
N ARG A 190 9.70 -3.69 -8.35
CA ARG A 190 9.09 -4.04 -7.07
C ARG A 190 7.71 -3.47 -7.01
N CYS A 191 6.82 -4.22 -6.38
CA CYS A 191 5.47 -3.80 -6.11
C CYS A 191 5.13 -4.08 -4.66
N GLN A 192 4.11 -3.40 -4.17
CA GLN A 192 3.48 -3.72 -2.90
C GLN A 192 1.98 -3.89 -3.15
N GLU A 193 1.43 -4.94 -2.57
CA GLU A 193 -0.01 -5.13 -2.51
C GLU A 193 -0.50 -4.75 -1.11
N TYR A 194 -1.30 -3.69 -1.03
CA TYR A 194 -1.97 -3.26 0.20
C TYR A 194 -3.05 -2.21 -0.11
N PRO A 195 -4.32 -2.47 0.22
CA PRO A 195 -4.88 -3.74 0.73
C PRO A 195 -4.86 -4.86 -0.34
N PRO A 196 -5.25 -6.10 0.01
CA PRO A 196 -5.39 -7.18 -0.96
C PRO A 196 -6.23 -6.78 -2.18
N GLY A 197 -5.76 -7.13 -3.38
CA GLY A 197 -6.34 -6.77 -4.67
C GLY A 197 -5.82 -5.46 -5.26
N VAL A 198 -5.14 -4.61 -4.48
CA VAL A 198 -4.61 -3.32 -4.94
C VAL A 198 -3.09 -3.36 -4.99
N LYS A 199 -2.53 -3.51 -6.20
CA LYS A 199 -1.08 -3.54 -6.40
C LYS A 199 -0.55 -2.16 -6.79
N LEU A 200 0.49 -1.74 -6.09
CA LEU A 200 1.19 -0.46 -6.28
C LEU A 200 2.55 -0.73 -6.89
N ILE A 201 2.83 -0.10 -8.03
CA ILE A 201 4.07 -0.25 -8.78
C ILE A 201 4.66 1.14 -8.99
N PRO A 202 5.71 1.54 -8.26
CA PRO A 202 6.36 2.81 -8.51
C PRO A 202 7.03 2.82 -9.89
N MET A 203 6.54 3.67 -10.77
CA MET A 203 7.06 3.84 -12.12
C MET A 203 7.88 5.12 -12.17
N ARG A 204 9.12 5.06 -12.65
CA ARG A 204 9.90 6.29 -12.84
C ARG A 204 9.17 7.20 -13.83
N SER A 205 8.97 8.44 -13.44
CA SER A 205 8.05 9.36 -14.12
C SER A 205 8.61 10.79 -14.12
N ARG A 206 7.87 11.73 -14.73
CA ARG A 206 8.21 13.16 -14.72
C ARG A 206 7.55 13.90 -13.56
N THR A 207 7.57 13.29 -12.37
CA THR A 207 6.93 13.83 -11.17
C THR A 207 7.73 14.99 -10.54
N ALA A 208 7.08 15.73 -9.63
CA ALA A 208 7.70 16.82 -8.91
C ALA A 208 8.75 16.34 -7.89
N LYS A 209 9.84 17.10 -7.77
CA LYS A 209 10.82 16.85 -6.71
C LYS A 209 10.18 16.98 -5.32
N PRO A 210 10.57 16.15 -4.35
CA PRO A 210 11.74 15.27 -4.37
C PRO A 210 11.50 13.86 -4.93
N PHE A 211 10.29 13.55 -5.41
CA PHE A 211 9.94 12.22 -5.92
C PHE A 211 10.62 11.94 -7.27
N ASN A 212 10.85 10.65 -7.54
CA ASN A 212 11.38 10.14 -8.81
C ASN A 212 10.42 9.18 -9.51
N THR A 213 9.31 8.84 -8.84
CA THR A 213 8.36 7.79 -9.23
C THR A 213 6.93 8.24 -8.95
N THR A 214 6.01 7.76 -9.77
CA THR A 214 4.56 7.86 -9.59
C THR A 214 4.01 6.43 -9.58
N ASN A 215 3.07 6.13 -8.68
CA ASN A 215 2.51 4.80 -8.52
C ASN A 215 1.54 4.50 -9.67
N LEU A 216 1.91 3.53 -10.52
CA LEU A 216 0.93 2.80 -11.30
C LEU A 216 0.18 1.87 -10.36
N ILE A 217 -1.15 2.02 -10.31
CA ILE A 217 -2.01 1.16 -9.50
C ILE A 217 -2.67 0.15 -10.42
N VAL A 218 -2.57 -1.12 -10.07
CA VAL A 218 -3.12 -2.23 -10.84
C VAL A 218 -4.11 -2.99 -9.98
N PHE A 219 -5.33 -3.12 -10.48
CA PHE A 219 -6.41 -3.85 -9.85
C PHE A 219 -6.83 -4.99 -10.76
N VAL A 220 -6.57 -6.22 -10.32
CA VAL A 220 -6.98 -7.47 -10.99
C VAL A 220 -7.68 -8.34 -9.95
N PRO A 221 -9.01 -8.29 -9.89
CA PRO A 221 -9.78 -9.10 -8.97
C PRO A 221 -9.65 -10.59 -9.34
N GLY A 222 -9.58 -11.46 -8.33
CA GLY A 222 -9.62 -12.92 -8.53
C GLY A 222 -10.94 -13.41 -9.12
N THR A 223 -10.96 -14.63 -9.67
CA THR A 223 -12.06 -15.24 -10.45
C THR A 223 -13.35 -15.56 -9.66
N THR A 224 -13.56 -14.98 -8.49
CA THR A 224 -14.67 -15.36 -7.61
C THR A 224 -15.35 -14.15 -6.99
N TYR A 225 -16.05 -13.36 -7.80
CA TYR A 225 -17.16 -12.54 -7.30
C TYR A 225 -18.35 -12.74 -8.21
N ASN A 226 -19.47 -13.18 -7.61
CA ASN A 226 -20.74 -13.26 -8.31
C ASN A 226 -21.05 -11.85 -8.81
N GLU A 227 -21.33 -11.74 -10.11
CA GLU A 227 -21.75 -10.49 -10.74
C GLU A 227 -22.75 -9.78 -9.84
N SER A 228 -22.43 -8.56 -9.44
CA SER A 228 -23.42 -7.61 -8.94
C SER A 228 -24.26 -7.16 -10.15
N SER A 229 -25.07 -8.09 -10.68
CA SER A 229 -25.93 -7.93 -11.86
C SER A 229 -27.15 -7.04 -11.55
N GLY A 230 -26.91 -5.85 -10.99
CA GLY A 230 -27.99 -4.95 -10.55
C GLY A 230 -27.62 -3.46 -10.40
N ASP A 231 -26.35 -3.08 -10.46
CA ASP A 231 -25.92 -1.69 -10.22
C ASP A 231 -25.69 -0.94 -11.56
N ASN A 232 -26.09 0.33 -11.62
CA ASN A 232 -25.97 1.21 -12.78
C ASN A 232 -24.52 1.73 -12.93
N PHE A 233 -23.59 0.85 -13.29
CA PHE A 233 -22.19 1.21 -13.49
C PHE A 233 -21.99 1.99 -14.80
N VAL A 234 -21.19 3.07 -14.75
CA VAL A 234 -20.84 3.85 -15.95
C VAL A 234 -19.91 3.08 -16.89
N ALA A 235 -19.10 2.18 -16.33
CA ALA A 235 -18.24 1.28 -17.08
C ALA A 235 -18.00 -0.02 -16.29
N SER A 236 -17.65 -1.08 -17.01
CA SER A 236 -17.23 -2.33 -16.37
C SER A 236 -16.08 -2.99 -17.13
N GLY A 237 -15.10 -3.53 -16.41
CA GLY A 237 -13.94 -4.22 -16.96
C GLY A 237 -13.55 -5.44 -16.14
N ASP A 238 -12.57 -6.18 -16.63
CA ASP A 238 -11.99 -7.34 -15.92
C ASP A 238 -10.73 -6.94 -15.14
N ALA A 239 -10.10 -5.83 -15.52
CA ALA A 239 -8.99 -5.21 -14.82
C ALA A 239 -9.06 -3.70 -14.93
N LEU A 240 -8.38 -3.03 -14.01
CA LEU A 240 -8.21 -1.58 -13.99
C LEU A 240 -6.74 -1.24 -13.76
N ILE A 241 -6.24 -0.29 -14.54
CA ILE A 241 -5.02 0.44 -14.21
C ILE A 241 -5.34 1.91 -13.95
N ILE A 242 -4.56 2.51 -13.06
CA ILE A 242 -4.71 3.92 -12.70
C ILE A 242 -3.37 4.62 -12.86
N ASP A 243 -3.41 5.77 -13.52
CA ASP A 243 -2.26 6.65 -13.75
C ASP A 243 -1.03 5.91 -14.33
N PRO A 244 -1.10 5.42 -15.58
CA PRO A 244 -0.01 4.71 -16.22
C PRO A 244 1.18 5.60 -16.63
N GLY A 245 1.25 6.83 -16.13
CA GLY A 245 2.30 7.77 -16.45
C GLY A 245 3.67 7.26 -16.01
N CYS A 246 4.59 7.23 -16.97
CA CYS A 246 5.96 6.81 -16.74
C CYS A 246 6.86 7.42 -17.81
N ASN A 247 8.16 7.47 -17.53
CA ASN A 247 9.13 7.94 -18.52
C ASN A 247 9.39 6.87 -19.59
N SER A 248 9.98 7.28 -20.71
CA SER A 248 10.28 6.39 -21.83
C SER A 248 11.19 5.21 -21.50
N THR A 249 11.98 5.29 -20.43
CA THR A 249 12.85 4.19 -20.00
C THR A 249 12.07 3.04 -19.36
N MET A 250 10.84 3.29 -18.90
CA MET A 250 9.94 2.31 -18.25
C MET A 250 8.89 1.73 -19.21
N HIS A 251 8.87 2.15 -20.48
CA HIS A 251 7.85 1.72 -21.44
C HIS A 251 7.84 0.21 -21.66
N LYS A 252 9.00 -0.45 -21.60
CA LYS A 252 9.10 -1.90 -21.78
C LYS A 252 8.45 -2.64 -20.62
N GLU A 253 8.71 -2.20 -19.40
CA GLU A 253 8.11 -2.75 -18.20
C GLU A 253 6.59 -2.51 -18.18
N LEU A 254 6.15 -1.31 -18.58
CA LEU A 254 4.73 -1.00 -18.73
C LEU A 254 4.08 -1.93 -19.78
N GLU A 255 4.67 -2.08 -20.96
CA GLU A 255 4.20 -3.01 -22.00
C GLU A 255 4.07 -4.45 -21.48
N GLN A 256 5.05 -4.92 -20.69
CA GLN A 256 4.99 -6.24 -20.06
C GLN A 256 3.83 -6.37 -19.07
N ILE A 257 3.56 -5.34 -18.28
CA ILE A 257 2.40 -5.31 -17.37
C ILE A 257 1.10 -5.33 -18.16
N ILE A 258 0.93 -4.47 -19.17
CA ILE A 258 -0.32 -4.37 -19.94
C ILE A 258 -0.61 -5.67 -20.70
N THR A 259 0.41 -6.31 -21.26
CA THR A 259 0.25 -7.53 -22.08
C THR A 259 -0.25 -8.73 -21.26
N VAL A 260 -0.03 -8.75 -19.94
CA VAL A 260 -0.52 -9.83 -19.07
C VAL A 260 -1.89 -9.52 -18.44
N LEU A 261 -2.43 -8.31 -18.65
CA LEU A 261 -3.75 -7.94 -18.17
C LEU A 261 -4.85 -8.49 -19.09
N PRO A 262 -6.06 -8.75 -18.54
CA PRO A 262 -7.24 -9.08 -19.34
C PRO A 262 -7.53 -8.08 -20.46
N CYS A 263 -8.15 -8.55 -21.55
CA CYS A 263 -8.47 -7.70 -22.71
C CYS A 263 -9.42 -6.54 -22.35
N LYS A 264 -10.44 -6.78 -21.51
CA LYS A 264 -11.41 -5.75 -21.09
C LYS A 264 -10.83 -4.85 -19.99
N LEU A 265 -9.80 -4.10 -20.36
CA LEU A 265 -9.05 -3.21 -19.48
C LEU A 265 -9.73 -1.83 -19.41
N LEU A 266 -10.04 -1.38 -18.19
CA LEU A 266 -10.30 0.03 -17.92
C LEU A 266 -9.01 0.74 -17.55
N VAL A 267 -8.86 1.96 -18.04
CA VAL A 267 -7.76 2.86 -17.70
C VAL A 267 -8.41 4.07 -17.05
N PHE A 268 -8.02 4.39 -15.82
CA PHE A 268 -8.49 5.58 -15.13
C PHE A 268 -7.33 6.54 -14.93
N VAL A 269 -7.54 7.82 -15.21
CA VAL A 269 -6.55 8.85 -14.91
C VAL A 269 -7.13 9.83 -13.89
N THR A 270 -6.38 10.07 -12.81
CA THR A 270 -6.80 10.98 -11.74
C THR A 270 -6.81 12.42 -12.24
N HIS A 271 -5.79 12.81 -13.01
CA HIS A 271 -5.66 14.12 -13.65
C HIS A 271 -4.63 14.09 -14.80
N HIS A 272 -4.40 15.23 -15.47
CA HIS A 272 -3.69 15.31 -16.76
C HIS A 272 -2.18 15.53 -16.66
N HIS A 273 -1.59 15.62 -15.47
CA HIS A 273 -0.14 15.85 -15.36
C HIS A 273 0.64 14.69 -15.96
N HIS A 274 1.83 15.02 -16.48
CA HIS A 274 2.64 14.13 -17.30
C HIS A 274 2.94 12.79 -16.64
N ASP A 275 3.27 12.82 -15.36
CA ASP A 275 3.58 11.62 -14.60
C ASP A 275 2.38 10.70 -14.33
N HIS A 276 1.18 11.07 -14.76
CA HIS A 276 -0.04 10.24 -14.72
C HIS A 276 -0.46 9.75 -16.12
N VAL A 277 -0.11 10.48 -17.18
CA VAL A 277 -0.65 10.24 -18.53
C VAL A 277 0.38 9.82 -19.59
N ASP A 278 1.67 10.05 -19.37
CA ASP A 278 2.71 9.82 -20.38
C ASP A 278 2.79 8.38 -20.92
N GLY A 279 2.35 7.39 -20.14
CA GLY A 279 2.33 5.98 -20.56
C GLY A 279 1.05 5.56 -21.29
N LEU A 280 0.06 6.44 -21.46
CA LEU A 280 -1.20 6.13 -22.15
C LEU A 280 -0.98 5.61 -23.58
N SER A 281 -0.01 6.16 -24.30
CA SER A 281 0.31 5.74 -25.67
C SER A 281 0.78 4.27 -25.72
N VAL A 282 1.53 3.83 -24.70
CA VAL A 282 1.95 2.44 -24.54
C VAL A 282 0.75 1.56 -24.25
N VAL A 283 -0.14 1.98 -23.36
CA VAL A 283 -1.37 1.24 -23.04
C VAL A 283 -2.23 1.08 -24.29
N GLN A 284 -2.48 2.15 -25.04
CA GLN A 284 -3.30 2.13 -26.26
C GLN A 284 -2.69 1.23 -27.34
N LYS A 285 -1.36 1.22 -27.47
CA LYS A 285 -0.64 0.33 -28.41
C LYS A 285 -0.76 -1.14 -28.02
N CYS A 286 -0.59 -1.46 -26.73
CA CYS A 286 -0.57 -2.83 -26.24
C CYS A 286 -1.97 -3.42 -26.05
N ASN A 287 -2.95 -2.59 -25.72
CA ASN A 287 -4.36 -2.96 -25.60
C ASN A 287 -5.25 -1.90 -26.29
N PRO A 288 -5.45 -2.01 -27.62
CA PRO A 288 -6.25 -1.06 -28.40
C PRO A 288 -7.72 -0.96 -27.99
N ASP A 289 -8.24 -2.00 -27.32
CA ASP A 289 -9.63 -2.08 -26.86
C ASP A 289 -9.80 -1.51 -25.43
N ALA A 290 -8.72 -1.07 -24.80
CA ALA A 290 -8.76 -0.45 -23.49
C ALA A 290 -9.61 0.83 -23.50
N SER A 291 -10.40 1.02 -22.44
CA SER A 291 -11.31 2.16 -22.31
C SER A 291 -10.79 3.15 -21.27
N LEU A 292 -10.52 4.38 -21.70
CA LEU A 292 -10.09 5.46 -20.82
C LEU A 292 -11.29 6.13 -20.12
N LEU A 293 -11.19 6.28 -18.81
CA LEU A 293 -12.10 7.04 -17.96
C LEU A 293 -11.35 8.25 -17.41
N ALA A 294 -11.91 9.43 -17.62
CA ALA A 294 -11.33 10.69 -17.17
C ALA A 294 -12.40 11.77 -17.01
N HIS A 295 -12.13 12.75 -16.15
CA HIS A 295 -12.89 14.00 -16.15
C HIS A 295 -12.68 14.76 -17.47
N GLU A 296 -13.68 15.51 -17.93
CA GLU A 296 -13.60 16.26 -19.19
C GLU A 296 -12.44 17.27 -19.18
N ASN A 297 -12.30 18.06 -18.11
CA ASN A 297 -11.18 19.01 -17.96
C ASN A 297 -9.81 18.32 -18.00
N THR A 298 -9.72 17.10 -17.47
CA THR A 298 -8.51 16.28 -17.53
C THR A 298 -8.26 15.83 -18.96
N PHE A 299 -9.25 15.21 -19.61
CA PHE A 299 -9.13 14.69 -20.96
C PHE A 299 -8.79 15.78 -22.00
N CYS A 300 -9.39 16.97 -21.90
CA CYS A 300 -9.09 18.09 -22.80
C CYS A 300 -7.64 18.56 -22.76
N ARG A 301 -6.87 18.19 -21.73
CA ARG A 301 -5.45 18.53 -21.56
C ARG A 301 -4.51 17.36 -21.88
N ILE A 302 -5.04 16.18 -22.20
CA ILE A 302 -4.26 15.03 -22.65
C ILE A 302 -3.95 15.19 -24.14
N SER A 303 -2.69 14.94 -24.55
CA SER A 303 -2.32 15.02 -25.96
C SER A 303 -2.98 13.91 -26.77
N LYS A 304 -3.34 14.22 -28.03
CA LYS A 304 -3.81 13.19 -28.98
C LYS A 304 -2.73 12.16 -29.31
N ASP A 305 -1.46 12.51 -29.13
CA ASP A 305 -0.34 11.59 -29.27
C ASP A 305 -0.25 10.60 -28.11
N ASP A 306 -0.80 10.96 -26.93
CA ASP A 306 -0.84 10.09 -25.75
C ASP A 306 -2.09 9.19 -25.78
N TRP A 307 -3.24 9.72 -26.21
CA TRP A 307 -4.47 8.95 -26.40
C TRP A 307 -5.29 9.46 -27.58
N SER A 308 -5.47 8.63 -28.59
CA SER A 308 -6.18 9.00 -29.83
C SER A 308 -7.59 8.41 -29.95
N SER A 309 -7.94 7.43 -29.10
CA SER A 309 -9.24 6.78 -29.06
C SER A 309 -10.28 7.64 -28.34
N GLY A 310 -11.55 7.21 -28.38
CA GLY A 310 -12.58 7.77 -27.51
C GLY A 310 -12.28 7.54 -26.02
N TYR A 311 -13.04 8.21 -25.16
CA TYR A 311 -12.99 8.05 -23.71
C TYR A 311 -14.41 8.08 -23.14
N THR A 312 -14.55 7.63 -21.90
CA THR A 312 -15.78 7.71 -21.11
C THR A 312 -15.66 8.88 -20.15
N PRO A 313 -16.40 9.99 -20.37
CA PRO A 313 -16.37 11.12 -19.45
C PRO A 313 -17.04 10.76 -18.13
N VAL A 314 -16.44 11.20 -17.02
CA VAL A 314 -16.94 10.97 -15.66
C VAL A 314 -16.86 12.24 -14.82
N LEU A 315 -17.81 12.42 -13.91
CA LEU A 315 -17.91 13.62 -13.06
C LEU A 315 -17.42 13.40 -11.62
N GLY A 316 -17.23 12.14 -11.20
CA GLY A 316 -16.76 11.82 -9.85
C GLY A 316 -17.89 11.55 -8.86
N SER A 317 -19.00 11.00 -9.35
CA SER A 317 -20.11 10.48 -8.53
C SER A 317 -20.58 9.09 -8.96
N GLU A 318 -20.10 8.63 -10.12
CA GLU A 318 -20.46 7.38 -10.74
C GLU A 318 -19.67 6.21 -10.14
N GLU A 319 -20.14 5.00 -10.44
CA GLU A 319 -19.50 3.77 -10.01
C GLU A 319 -19.06 2.95 -11.22
N ILE A 320 -17.96 2.22 -11.06
CA ILE A 320 -17.45 1.26 -12.03
C ILE A 320 -17.36 -0.12 -11.39
N CYS A 321 -17.44 -1.14 -12.22
CA CYS A 321 -17.30 -2.53 -11.80
C CYS A 321 -16.04 -3.14 -12.43
N ILE A 322 -15.14 -3.65 -11.59
CA ILE A 322 -13.96 -4.38 -12.07
C ILE A 322 -14.02 -5.80 -11.51
N GLY A 323 -14.21 -6.78 -12.39
CA GLY A 323 -14.36 -8.21 -12.05
C GLY A 323 -15.26 -8.47 -10.84
N GLY A 324 -16.44 -7.85 -10.83
CA GLY A 324 -17.45 -7.98 -9.77
C GLY A 324 -17.26 -7.05 -8.57
N GLN A 325 -16.10 -6.41 -8.42
CA GLN A 325 -15.83 -5.47 -7.33
C GLN A 325 -16.24 -4.04 -7.71
N ARG A 326 -16.85 -3.33 -6.75
CA ARG A 326 -17.37 -1.98 -6.93
C ARG A 326 -16.33 -0.93 -6.54
N LEU A 327 -16.07 -0.01 -7.46
CA LEU A 327 -15.28 1.18 -7.20
C LEU A 327 -16.11 2.43 -7.49
N ARG A 328 -16.05 3.41 -6.59
CA ARG A 328 -16.80 4.66 -6.71
C ARG A 328 -15.85 5.79 -7.05
N LEU A 329 -16.16 6.53 -8.11
CA LEU A 329 -15.44 7.73 -8.48
C LEU A 329 -15.81 8.85 -7.51
N VAL A 330 -14.83 9.65 -7.13
CA VAL A 330 -14.98 10.73 -6.16
C VAL A 330 -14.39 12.00 -6.74
N SER A 331 -15.24 12.98 -7.05
CA SER A 331 -14.80 14.32 -7.46
C SER A 331 -13.92 14.91 -6.36
N ALA A 332 -12.73 15.37 -6.74
CA ALA A 332 -11.69 15.79 -5.82
C ALA A 332 -10.92 17.03 -6.33
N PRO A 333 -11.61 18.11 -6.74
CA PRO A 333 -10.94 19.32 -7.20
C PRO A 333 -10.07 19.94 -6.10
N GLY A 334 -9.06 20.69 -6.51
CA GLY A 334 -8.17 21.42 -5.62
C GLY A 334 -6.74 21.43 -6.14
N HIS A 335 -6.17 20.25 -6.37
CA HIS A 335 -4.88 20.13 -7.07
C HIS A 335 -4.98 20.61 -8.53
N THR A 336 -6.00 20.12 -9.23
CA THR A 336 -6.47 20.61 -10.54
C THR A 336 -8.00 20.66 -10.53
N ASP A 337 -8.62 21.34 -11.49
CA ASP A 337 -10.09 21.45 -11.62
C ASP A 337 -10.77 20.16 -12.15
N GLY A 338 -10.00 19.19 -12.61
CA GLY A 338 -10.47 17.91 -13.15
C GLY A 338 -10.04 16.70 -12.33
N HIS A 339 -9.45 16.93 -11.15
CA HIS A 339 -8.91 15.86 -10.32
C HIS A 339 -10.02 14.96 -9.76
N LEU A 340 -9.81 13.65 -9.88
CA LEU A 340 -10.68 12.60 -9.36
C LEU A 340 -9.90 11.64 -8.47
N ALA A 341 -10.55 11.19 -7.41
CA ALA A 341 -10.13 10.07 -6.58
C ALA A 341 -11.00 8.84 -6.85
N LEU A 342 -10.53 7.67 -6.43
CA LEU A 342 -11.25 6.41 -6.61
C LEU A 342 -11.33 5.64 -5.29
N LEU A 343 -12.54 5.34 -4.84
CA LEU A 343 -12.79 4.57 -3.62
C LEU A 343 -13.08 3.12 -3.98
N HIS A 344 -12.22 2.21 -3.56
CA HIS A 344 -12.54 0.79 -3.54
C HIS A 344 -13.48 0.52 -2.36
N VAL A 345 -14.74 0.19 -2.65
CA VAL A 345 -15.82 0.19 -1.66
C VAL A 345 -15.62 -0.92 -0.62
N THR A 346 -15.22 -2.12 -1.06
CA THR A 346 -15.11 -3.32 -0.21
C THR A 346 -14.02 -3.14 0.86
N SER A 347 -12.82 -2.70 0.45
CA SER A 347 -11.70 -2.45 1.38
C SER A 347 -11.70 -1.03 1.99
N ASN A 348 -12.72 -0.22 1.69
CA ASN A 348 -12.81 1.20 2.04
C ASN A 348 -11.49 1.96 1.84
N THR A 349 -10.86 1.74 0.68
CA THR A 349 -9.54 2.28 0.35
C THR A 349 -9.67 3.37 -0.68
N LEU A 350 -9.13 4.54 -0.37
CA LEU A 350 -9.22 5.70 -1.23
C LEU A 350 -7.88 5.94 -1.94
N ILE A 351 -7.92 5.85 -3.25
CA ILE A 351 -6.84 6.25 -4.15
C ILE A 351 -7.02 7.74 -4.38
N VAL A 352 -6.16 8.53 -3.74
CA VAL A 352 -6.32 9.99 -3.58
C VAL A 352 -5.59 10.81 -4.64
N GLY A 353 -4.79 10.14 -5.48
CA GLY A 353 -3.91 10.80 -6.43
C GLY A 353 -3.00 11.84 -5.76
N ASP A 354 -2.86 13.00 -6.39
CA ASP A 354 -2.00 14.09 -5.91
C ASP A 354 -2.67 15.02 -4.88
N HIS A 355 -3.90 14.71 -4.45
CA HIS A 355 -4.56 15.44 -3.36
C HIS A 355 -3.85 15.24 -2.01
N CYS A 356 -3.22 14.07 -1.82
CA CYS A 356 -2.39 13.78 -0.66
C CYS A 356 -1.12 13.09 -1.14
N VAL A 357 0.02 13.48 -0.60
CA VAL A 357 1.34 12.92 -0.93
C VAL A 357 1.97 12.35 0.33
N GLY A 358 2.73 11.26 0.21
CA GLY A 358 3.29 10.60 1.40
C GLY A 358 4.46 11.35 2.05
N GLN A 359 5.04 12.35 1.37
CA GLN A 359 5.98 13.30 1.96
C GLN A 359 5.79 14.71 1.40
N GLY A 360 5.68 15.71 2.28
CA GLY A 360 5.56 17.11 1.91
C GLY A 360 4.11 17.58 1.84
N SER A 361 3.81 18.47 0.89
CA SER A 361 2.48 19.05 0.70
C SER A 361 2.06 18.90 -0.76
N ALA A 362 0.77 18.69 -1.00
CA ALA A 362 0.20 18.71 -2.35
C ALA A 362 0.43 20.10 -2.97
N ALA A 363 0.91 20.12 -4.21
CA ALA A 363 0.96 21.35 -5.00
C ALA A 363 -0.44 21.66 -5.53
N LEU A 364 -0.75 22.93 -5.82
CA LEU A 364 -2.00 23.31 -6.48
C LEU A 364 -1.63 23.97 -7.81
N ASP A 365 -2.03 23.34 -8.92
CA ASP A 365 -1.72 23.85 -10.25
C ASP A 365 -2.76 24.89 -10.68
N ILE A 366 -2.49 26.15 -10.31
CA ILE A 366 -3.33 27.31 -10.62
C ILE A 366 -3.54 27.46 -12.14
N THR A 367 -2.60 27.00 -12.97
CA THR A 367 -2.74 27.08 -14.44
C THR A 367 -3.73 26.07 -15.00
N SER A 368 -4.05 25.03 -14.21
CA SER A 368 -5.06 24.02 -14.49
C SER A 368 -6.24 24.07 -13.52
N GLY A 369 -6.53 25.25 -12.97
CA GLY A 369 -7.69 25.49 -12.12
C GLY A 369 -7.56 24.96 -10.69
N GLY A 370 -6.35 24.70 -10.21
CA GLY A 370 -6.11 24.38 -8.80
C GLY A 370 -6.54 25.52 -7.88
N ASP A 371 -7.29 25.19 -6.82
CA ASP A 371 -7.91 26.12 -5.90
C ASP A 371 -7.87 25.61 -4.46
N MET A 372 -7.55 26.50 -3.52
CA MET A 372 -7.37 26.14 -2.11
C MET A 372 -8.70 25.84 -1.40
N THR A 373 -9.78 26.54 -1.78
CA THR A 373 -11.12 26.32 -1.22
C THR A 373 -11.63 24.94 -1.63
N ASP A 374 -11.45 24.58 -2.90
CA ASP A 374 -11.78 23.25 -3.41
C ASP A 374 -10.91 22.18 -2.73
N TYR A 375 -9.61 22.43 -2.56
CA TYR A 375 -8.70 21.52 -1.87
C TYR A 375 -9.15 21.23 -0.43
N PHE A 376 -9.52 22.25 0.36
CA PHE A 376 -10.04 22.03 1.70
C PHE A 376 -11.39 21.30 1.70
N SER A 377 -12.29 21.68 0.79
CA SER A 377 -13.60 21.01 0.65
C SER A 377 -13.45 19.52 0.32
N THR A 378 -12.54 19.18 -0.59
CA THR A 378 -12.17 17.80 -0.91
C THR A 378 -11.52 17.10 0.27
N THR A 379 -10.67 17.79 1.04
CA THR A 379 -10.05 17.23 2.26
C THR A 379 -11.10 16.83 3.29
N TYR A 380 -12.05 17.71 3.61
CA TYR A 380 -13.14 17.38 4.53
C TYR A 380 -13.99 16.22 4.01
N LYS A 381 -14.30 16.21 2.72
CA LYS A 381 -15.01 15.09 2.08
C LYS A 381 -14.26 13.77 2.26
N PHE A 382 -12.93 13.75 2.13
CA PHE A 382 -12.13 12.54 2.33
C PHE A 382 -12.10 12.11 3.81
N MET A 383 -12.07 13.07 4.74
CA MET A 383 -12.16 12.77 6.17
C MET A 383 -13.53 12.17 6.53
N ASP A 384 -14.61 12.70 5.96
CA ASP A 384 -15.98 12.16 6.12
C ASP A 384 -16.15 10.75 5.55
N LEU A 385 -15.42 10.42 4.47
CA LEU A 385 -15.38 9.06 3.94
C LEU A 385 -14.73 8.06 4.90
N SER A 386 -13.88 8.54 5.83
CA SER A 386 -13.16 7.72 6.82
C SER A 386 -12.52 6.46 6.18
N PRO A 387 -11.68 6.63 5.14
CA PRO A 387 -11.06 5.50 4.46
C PRO A 387 -10.10 4.76 5.39
N HIS A 388 -10.05 3.44 5.27
CA HIS A 388 -9.16 2.61 6.09
C HIS A 388 -7.72 2.63 5.58
N ALA A 389 -7.54 2.88 4.29
CA ALA A 389 -6.25 3.11 3.67
C ALA A 389 -6.35 4.26 2.66
N LEU A 390 -5.30 5.09 2.64
CA LEU A 390 -5.07 6.10 1.64
C LEU A 390 -3.92 5.65 0.74
N ILE A 391 -4.13 5.71 -0.57
CA ILE A 391 -3.12 5.38 -1.57
C ILE A 391 -2.83 6.64 -2.38
N PRO A 392 -1.72 7.33 -2.09
CA PRO A 392 -1.25 8.46 -2.89
C PRO A 392 -0.47 7.97 -4.11
N ASN A 393 -0.39 8.81 -5.13
CA ASN A 393 0.41 8.51 -6.32
C ASN A 393 1.91 8.73 -6.10
N ALA A 394 2.29 9.64 -5.22
CA ALA A 394 3.65 9.84 -4.77
C ALA A 394 3.70 9.65 -3.24
N ARG A 395 4.54 8.73 -2.74
CA ARG A 395 4.50 8.28 -1.33
C ARG A 395 5.81 8.52 -0.58
#